data_AF-A0AAD5N0D0-F1
#
_entry.id   AF-A0AAD5N0D0-F1
#
_cell.length_a   1.000
_cell.length_b   1.000
_cell.length_c   1.000
_cell.angle_alpha   90.00
_cell.angle_beta   90.00
_cell.angle_gamma   90.00
#
_symmetry.space_group_name_H-M   'P 1'
#
loop_
_entity.id
_entity.type
_entity.pdbx_description
1 polymer ?
#
loop_
_entity_poly.entity_id
_entity_poly.type
_entity_poly.pdbx_seq_one_letter_code
_entity_poly.pdbx_strand_id
1 'polypeptide(L)'
;MPSSLPTVGSCLQQYSEELSKMSPKARFVPAGQCLTAYGRRQGQSFRNVFDSSRPRSIVDALTCLNVDINVEDVVHPKADRIQLIYNAFCTQILGVPEKSLSELPFDCNCNSETAELHQRSIPLTLLFTTMRCFTTDFGDESCDFTMCDLLNPQPKRTRRLLSLLADFTNFNMKASHIFEKTVAEYDEARQAVNAAQERVRLAEERRNALRSGLDLRKRKENEVLVELSAKQER
;
A
#
# COMPACT_ATOMS: atom_id res chain seq x y z
N MET A 1 37.16 22.71 -8.09
CA MET A 1 35.88 22.43 -7.41
C MET A 1 35.72 20.92 -7.36
N PRO A 2 35.86 20.23 -6.21
CA PRO A 2 35.56 18.81 -6.17
C PRO A 2 34.05 18.66 -5.95
N SER A 3 33.30 18.41 -7.01
CA SER A 3 31.97 17.83 -6.92
C SER A 3 32.16 16.33 -6.63
N SER A 4 32.20 15.97 -5.35
CA SER A 4 32.13 14.57 -4.94
C SER A 4 30.82 13.99 -5.45
N LEU A 5 30.91 13.11 -6.46
CA LEU A 5 29.77 12.34 -6.93
C LEU A 5 29.27 11.46 -5.78
N PRO A 6 27.96 11.40 -5.53
CA PRO A 6 27.42 10.45 -4.57
C PRO A 6 27.79 9.04 -5.01
N THR A 7 28.32 8.26 -4.08
CA THR A 7 28.62 6.85 -4.33
C THR A 7 27.32 6.05 -4.32
N VAL A 8 27.29 4.91 -5.00
CA VAL A 8 26.13 4.00 -4.98
C VAL A 8 25.70 3.68 -3.54
N GLY A 9 26.63 3.64 -2.59
CA GLY A 9 26.34 3.52 -1.15
C GLY A 9 25.52 4.67 -0.55
N SER A 10 25.87 5.93 -0.83
CA SER A 10 25.09 7.08 -0.34
C SER A 10 23.70 7.15 -0.99
N CYS A 11 23.63 6.76 -2.25
CA CYS A 11 22.41 6.66 -3.05
C CYS A 11 21.43 5.60 -2.48
N LEU A 12 21.93 4.44 -2.09
CA LEU A 12 21.13 3.38 -1.46
C LEU A 12 20.69 3.72 -0.03
N GLN A 13 21.53 4.44 0.72
CA GLN A 13 21.16 4.91 2.05
C GLN A 13 20.02 5.93 1.98
N GLN A 14 20.07 6.85 1.01
CA GLN A 14 18.97 7.76 0.72
C GLN A 14 17.72 7.03 0.24
N TYR A 15 17.85 5.95 -0.56
CA TYR A 15 16.71 5.12 -0.94
C TYR A 15 16.07 4.40 0.25
N SER A 16 16.87 3.88 1.19
CA SER A 16 16.36 3.29 2.43
C SER A 16 15.61 4.32 3.29
N GLU A 17 16.09 5.58 3.31
CA GLU A 17 15.42 6.69 3.98
C GLU A 17 14.16 7.15 3.23
N GLU A 18 14.14 7.10 1.90
CA GLU A 18 12.97 7.38 1.09
C GLU A 18 11.92 6.26 1.21
N LEU A 19 12.32 4.98 1.23
CA LEU A 19 11.43 3.86 1.49
C LEU A 19 10.79 3.92 2.88
N SER A 20 11.55 4.34 3.91
CA SER A 20 10.99 4.55 5.25
C SER A 20 10.03 5.74 5.31
N LYS A 21 10.11 6.69 4.36
CA LYS A 21 9.16 7.81 4.17
C LYS A 21 8.01 7.47 3.21
N MET A 22 8.23 6.56 2.26
CA MET A 22 7.28 6.10 1.25
C MET A 22 6.31 5.07 1.83
N SER A 23 5.53 5.50 2.82
CA SER A 23 4.15 5.03 2.96
C SER A 23 3.26 6.05 3.66
N PRO A 24 2.71 7.04 2.92
CA PRO A 24 1.61 7.87 3.41
C PRO A 24 0.22 7.27 3.15
N LYS A 25 0.10 6.13 2.45
CA LYS A 25 -1.19 5.44 2.26
C LYS A 25 -1.61 4.62 3.49
N ALA A 26 -0.68 4.40 4.41
CA ALA A 26 -0.93 3.83 5.71
C ALA A 26 -1.03 4.94 6.77
N ARG A 27 -2.17 5.64 6.83
CA ARG A 27 -2.71 6.00 8.16
C ARG A 27 -3.39 4.75 8.75
N PHE A 28 -2.66 3.65 8.70
CA PHE A 28 -2.99 2.39 9.34
C PHE A 28 -2.43 2.51 10.75
N VAL A 29 -3.26 2.24 11.74
CA VAL A 29 -2.86 2.05 13.15
C VAL A 29 -1.52 1.29 13.17
N PRO A 30 -0.52 1.69 13.98
CA PRO A 30 0.82 1.12 13.94
C PRO A 30 0.73 -0.41 13.89
N ALA A 31 1.05 -0.99 12.72
CA ALA A 31 0.77 -2.40 12.42
C ALA A 31 1.53 -3.34 13.37
N GLY A 32 2.71 -2.91 13.88
CA GLY A 32 3.45 -3.62 14.93
C GLY A 32 2.69 -3.73 16.26
N GLN A 33 1.83 -2.75 16.60
CA GLN A 33 0.94 -2.84 17.78
C GLN A 33 -0.31 -3.67 17.47
N CYS A 34 -0.80 -3.66 16.23
CA CYS A 34 -1.96 -4.46 15.83
C CYS A 34 -1.65 -5.96 15.72
N LEU A 35 -0.48 -6.35 15.22
CA LEU A 35 -0.04 -7.74 15.19
C LEU A 35 0.19 -8.27 16.60
N THR A 36 0.91 -7.53 17.46
CA THR A 36 1.07 -7.92 18.87
C THR A 36 -0.26 -7.97 19.64
N ALA A 37 -1.23 -7.10 19.34
CA ALA A 37 -2.57 -7.14 19.92
C ALA A 37 -3.46 -8.28 19.37
N TYR A 38 -3.36 -8.61 18.09
CA TYR A 38 -4.09 -9.72 17.47
C TYR A 38 -3.59 -11.07 17.97
N GLY A 39 -2.27 -11.24 18.13
CA GLY A 39 -1.67 -12.45 18.72
C GLY A 39 -2.10 -12.67 20.17
N ARG A 40 -2.16 -11.59 20.97
CA ARG A 40 -2.67 -11.67 22.35
C ARG A 40 -4.15 -12.08 22.41
N ARG A 41 -5.00 -11.69 21.46
CA ARG A 41 -6.43 -12.09 21.44
C ARG A 41 -6.66 -13.55 21.05
N GLN A 42 -5.77 -14.15 20.25
CA GLN A 42 -5.83 -15.56 19.86
C GLN A 42 -5.07 -16.49 20.82
N GLY A 43 -4.55 -15.97 21.93
CA GLY A 43 -3.75 -16.76 22.89
C GLY A 43 -2.40 -17.23 22.34
N GLN A 44 -1.93 -16.67 21.22
CA GLN A 44 -0.65 -17.01 20.61
C GLN A 44 0.37 -15.92 20.90
N SER A 45 1.35 -16.26 21.74
CA SER A 45 2.55 -15.43 21.90
C SER A 45 3.34 -15.46 20.60
N PHE A 46 3.34 -14.36 19.85
CA PHE A 46 4.20 -14.17 18.66
C PHE A 46 5.70 -14.43 18.95
N ARG A 47 6.12 -14.40 20.24
CA ARG A 47 7.50 -14.77 20.64
C ARG A 47 7.85 -16.23 20.38
N ASN A 48 6.88 -17.13 20.13
CA ASN A 48 7.10 -18.56 19.89
C ASN A 48 6.67 -19.05 18.49
N VAL A 49 6.23 -18.18 17.58
CA VAL A 49 5.71 -18.61 16.25
C VAL A 49 6.84 -18.78 15.22
N PHE A 50 7.91 -17.99 15.32
CA PHE A 50 9.01 -17.99 14.35
C PHE A 50 9.88 -19.25 14.38
N ASP A 51 9.81 -20.05 15.45
CA ASP A 51 10.54 -21.29 15.57
C ASP A 51 9.57 -22.45 15.29
N SER A 52 9.74 -23.14 14.16
CA SER A 52 9.17 -24.46 13.82
C SER A 52 7.96 -24.58 12.87
N SER A 53 7.51 -23.55 12.15
CA SER A 53 6.45 -23.78 11.14
C SER A 53 6.89 -24.87 10.13
N ARG A 54 6.07 -25.89 9.91
CA ARG A 54 6.45 -27.05 9.10
C ARG A 54 6.61 -26.58 7.64
N PRO A 55 7.60 -27.07 6.88
CA PRO A 55 7.82 -26.65 5.49
C PRO A 55 6.55 -26.64 4.63
N ARG A 56 5.66 -27.63 4.79
CA ARG A 56 4.37 -27.66 4.10
C ARG A 56 3.46 -26.48 4.44
N SER A 57 3.36 -26.12 5.72
CA SER A 57 2.53 -24.99 6.15
C SER A 57 3.03 -23.65 5.59
N ILE A 58 4.34 -23.51 5.41
CA ILE A 58 4.93 -22.33 4.77
C ILE A 58 4.51 -22.27 3.31
N VAL A 59 4.65 -23.39 2.59
CA VAL A 59 4.26 -23.50 1.18
C VAL A 59 2.77 -23.18 0.99
N ASP A 60 1.91 -23.79 1.81
CA ASP A 60 0.46 -23.58 1.73
C ASP A 60 0.09 -22.10 1.95
N ALA A 61 0.71 -21.45 2.94
CA ALA A 61 0.46 -20.04 3.23
C ALA A 61 0.97 -19.08 2.14
N LEU A 62 2.03 -19.46 1.43
CA LEU A 62 2.66 -18.63 0.39
C LEU A 62 2.16 -18.96 -1.03
N THR A 63 1.18 -19.85 -1.17
CA THR A 63 0.63 -20.25 -2.47
C THR A 63 0.04 -19.06 -3.25
N CYS A 64 -0.39 -18.00 -2.56
CA CYS A 64 -0.92 -16.79 -3.18
C CYS A 64 0.15 -15.94 -3.91
N LEU A 65 1.45 -16.24 -3.75
CA LEU A 65 2.53 -15.51 -4.42
C LEU A 65 2.66 -15.81 -5.92
N ASN A 66 1.82 -16.69 -6.49
CA ASN A 66 1.90 -17.14 -7.89
C ASN A 66 3.32 -17.59 -8.31
N VAL A 67 4.09 -18.08 -7.34
CA VAL A 67 5.37 -18.75 -7.54
C VAL A 67 5.15 -20.19 -7.12
N ASP A 68 5.62 -21.13 -7.93
CA ASP A 68 5.54 -22.57 -7.63
C ASP A 68 6.51 -22.93 -6.50
N ILE A 69 6.23 -22.50 -5.27
CA ILE A 69 7.02 -22.79 -4.08
C ILE A 69 6.74 -24.23 -3.67
N ASN A 70 7.80 -25.01 -3.45
CA ASN A 70 7.68 -26.38 -2.98
C ASN A 70 8.44 -26.57 -1.65
N VAL A 71 8.27 -27.74 -1.05
CA VAL A 71 8.92 -28.09 0.22
C VAL A 71 10.46 -28.09 0.10
N GLU A 72 10.98 -28.42 -1.08
CA GLU A 72 12.42 -28.47 -1.34
C GLU A 72 13.03 -27.06 -1.30
N ASP A 73 12.33 -26.03 -1.76
CA ASP A 73 12.79 -24.65 -1.65
C ASP A 73 12.98 -24.19 -0.19
N VAL A 74 12.26 -24.81 0.75
CA VAL A 74 12.35 -24.51 2.18
C VAL A 74 13.45 -25.34 2.86
N VAL A 75 13.57 -26.62 2.49
CA VAL A 75 14.52 -27.56 3.12
C VAL A 75 15.92 -27.42 2.54
N HIS A 76 16.04 -27.19 1.24
CA HIS A 76 17.29 -27.02 0.49
C HIS A 76 17.23 -25.75 -0.35
N PRO A 77 17.25 -24.57 0.30
CA PRO A 77 17.05 -23.30 -0.37
C PRO A 77 18.18 -23.00 -1.37
N LYS A 78 17.79 -22.63 -2.59
CA LYS A 78 18.72 -22.14 -3.64
C LYS A 78 18.58 -20.63 -3.76
N ALA A 79 19.70 -19.94 -3.95
CA ALA A 79 19.76 -18.47 -4.03
C ALA A 79 18.71 -17.90 -5.01
N ASP A 80 18.71 -18.37 -6.26
CA ASP A 80 17.79 -17.90 -7.30
C ASP A 80 16.31 -18.11 -6.92
N ARG A 81 16.01 -19.23 -6.26
CA ARG A 81 14.65 -19.57 -5.81
C ARG A 81 14.20 -18.65 -4.68
N ILE A 82 15.05 -18.42 -3.69
CA ILE A 82 14.75 -17.56 -2.54
C ILE A 82 14.60 -16.09 -2.98
N GLN A 83 15.46 -15.62 -3.88
CA GLN A 83 15.34 -14.28 -4.47
C GLN A 83 14.01 -14.10 -5.19
N LEU A 84 13.59 -15.09 -5.99
CA LEU A 84 12.28 -15.06 -6.67
C LEU A 84 11.12 -15.00 -5.67
N ILE A 85 11.15 -15.80 -4.60
CA ILE A 85 10.11 -15.83 -3.57
C ILE A 85 10.01 -14.49 -2.85
N TYR A 86 11.13 -13.91 -2.44
CA TYR A 86 11.14 -12.60 -1.78
C TYR A 86 10.70 -11.48 -2.71
N ASN A 87 11.08 -11.52 -3.99
CA ASN A 87 10.62 -10.55 -4.97
C ASN A 87 9.09 -10.62 -5.15
N ALA A 88 8.55 -11.82 -5.33
CA ALA A 88 7.10 -12.03 -5.42
C ALA A 88 6.36 -11.56 -4.16
N PHE A 89 6.93 -11.82 -2.97
CA PHE A 89 6.38 -11.32 -1.72
C PHE A 89 6.33 -9.79 -1.67
N CYS A 90 7.44 -9.12 -2.00
CA CYS A 90 7.50 -7.66 -2.04
C CYS A 90 6.48 -7.06 -3.02
N THR A 91 6.36 -7.64 -4.22
CA THR A 91 5.48 -7.09 -5.26
C THR A 91 4.01 -7.36 -4.99
N GLN A 92 3.66 -8.60 -4.60
CA GLN A 92 2.27 -9.02 -4.51
C GLN A 92 1.65 -8.80 -3.14
N ILE A 93 2.42 -8.95 -2.06
CA ILE A 93 1.89 -8.85 -0.69
C ILE A 93 2.17 -7.47 -0.11
N LEU A 94 3.38 -6.95 -0.27
CA LEU A 94 3.70 -5.58 0.19
C LEU A 94 3.25 -4.50 -0.80
N GLY A 95 2.90 -4.87 -2.04
CA GLY A 95 2.45 -3.93 -3.07
C GLY A 95 3.58 -3.02 -3.58
N VAL A 96 4.84 -3.43 -3.45
CA VAL A 96 5.98 -2.68 -3.97
C VAL A 96 5.97 -2.75 -5.50
N PRO A 97 5.99 -1.61 -6.22
CA PRO A 97 6.05 -1.63 -7.67
C PRO A 97 7.29 -2.38 -8.17
N GLU A 98 7.14 -3.23 -9.19
CA GLU A 98 8.25 -4.03 -9.74
C GLU A 98 9.45 -3.14 -10.15
N LYS A 99 9.16 -1.98 -10.75
CA LYS A 99 10.17 -0.98 -11.11
C LYS A 99 11.03 -0.52 -9.93
N SER A 100 10.44 -0.39 -8.75
CA SER A 100 11.15 0.00 -7.52
C SER A 100 12.11 -1.07 -7.00
N LEU A 101 12.00 -2.31 -7.51
CA LEU A 101 12.93 -3.40 -7.24
C LEU A 101 13.96 -3.61 -8.35
N SER A 102 13.81 -2.96 -9.51
CA SER A 102 14.74 -3.10 -10.64
C SER A 102 15.54 -1.83 -10.94
N GLU A 103 14.99 -0.67 -10.60
CA GLU A 103 15.52 0.65 -10.94
C GLU A 103 15.70 1.51 -9.69
N LEU A 104 16.77 2.31 -9.66
CA LEU A 104 16.97 3.32 -8.62
C LEU A 104 16.00 4.48 -8.85
N PRO A 105 15.44 5.12 -7.81
CA PRO A 105 14.49 6.21 -7.94
C PRO A 105 15.13 7.56 -8.32
N PHE A 106 16.42 7.56 -8.63
CA PHE A 106 17.19 8.73 -9.08
C PHE A 106 18.16 8.29 -10.18
N ASP A 107 18.51 9.24 -11.03
CA ASP A 107 19.53 9.05 -12.06
C ASP A 107 20.89 8.89 -11.39
N CYS A 108 21.27 7.64 -11.12
CA CYS A 108 22.63 7.31 -10.75
C CYS A 108 23.45 7.44 -12.04
N ASN A 109 24.37 8.41 -12.10
CA ASN A 109 25.30 8.61 -13.22
C ASN A 109 26.32 7.45 -13.29
N CYS A 110 25.84 6.23 -13.53
CA CYS A 110 26.66 5.12 -13.98
C CYS A 110 27.08 5.47 -15.41
N ASN A 111 28.38 5.69 -15.61
CA ASN A 111 28.91 5.83 -16.97
C ASN A 111 28.49 4.60 -17.80
N SER A 112 28.32 4.78 -19.12
CA SER A 112 27.86 3.70 -20.02
C SER A 112 28.70 2.42 -19.92
N GLU A 113 29.96 2.53 -19.50
CA GLU A 113 30.88 1.41 -19.31
C GLU A 113 30.62 0.58 -18.03
N THR A 114 30.03 1.17 -16.98
CA THR A 114 29.72 0.44 -15.73
C THR A 114 28.24 0.10 -15.56
N ALA A 115 27.36 0.61 -16.42
CA ALA A 115 25.93 0.29 -16.39
C ALA A 115 25.66 -1.22 -16.45
N GLU A 116 26.40 -1.95 -17.30
CA GLU A 116 26.29 -3.42 -17.40
C GLU A 116 26.76 -4.14 -16.14
N LEU A 117 27.81 -3.63 -15.46
CA LEU A 117 28.31 -4.20 -14.21
C LEU A 117 27.27 -4.17 -13.09
N HIS A 118 26.38 -3.19 -13.13
CA HIS A 118 25.38 -2.96 -12.08
C HIS A 118 24.02 -3.61 -12.35
N GLN A 119 23.81 -4.18 -13.54
CA GLN A 119 22.53 -4.74 -13.97
C GLN A 119 22.00 -5.84 -13.04
N ARG A 120 22.90 -6.62 -12.41
CA ARG A 120 22.53 -7.66 -11.43
C ARG A 120 22.59 -7.18 -9.98
N SER A 121 23.50 -6.27 -9.65
CA SER A 121 23.68 -5.81 -8.28
C SER A 121 22.58 -4.87 -7.82
N ILE A 122 22.06 -4.01 -8.72
CA ILE A 122 21.02 -3.05 -8.37
C ILE A 122 19.75 -3.78 -7.91
N PRO A 123 19.13 -4.68 -8.69
CA PRO A 123 17.89 -5.32 -8.27
C PRO A 123 18.04 -6.13 -6.97
N LEU A 124 19.18 -6.81 -6.84
CA LEU A 124 19.46 -7.59 -5.63
C LEU A 124 19.61 -6.70 -4.38
N THR A 125 20.21 -5.52 -4.53
CA THR A 125 20.40 -4.58 -3.42
C THR A 125 19.10 -3.89 -3.03
N LEU A 126 18.23 -3.60 -4.00
CA LEU A 126 16.89 -3.07 -3.75
C LEU A 126 16.04 -4.11 -3.01
N LEU A 127 16.04 -5.37 -3.49
CA LEU A 127 15.38 -6.47 -2.81
C LEU A 127 15.89 -6.65 -1.37
N PHE A 128 17.21 -6.61 -1.17
CA PHE A 128 17.81 -6.67 0.16
C PHE A 128 17.30 -5.56 1.08
N THR A 129 17.33 -4.31 0.60
CA THR A 129 16.91 -3.15 1.38
C THR A 129 15.43 -3.26 1.77
N THR A 130 14.55 -3.59 0.82
CA THR A 130 13.11 -3.77 1.06
C THR A 130 12.84 -4.88 2.07
N MET A 131 13.46 -6.06 1.89
CA MET A 131 13.31 -7.18 2.81
C MET A 131 13.84 -6.85 4.21
N ARG A 132 14.96 -6.13 4.31
CA ARG A 132 15.51 -5.70 5.60
C ARG A 132 14.60 -4.74 6.34
N CYS A 133 13.98 -3.79 5.64
CA CYS A 133 12.95 -2.92 6.24
C CYS A 133 11.79 -3.76 6.78
N PHE A 134 11.27 -4.68 5.96
CA PHE A 134 10.19 -5.57 6.37
C PHE A 134 10.55 -6.41 7.62
N THR A 135 11.71 -7.07 7.66
CA THR A 135 12.10 -7.87 8.82
C THR A 135 12.37 -7.01 10.05
N THR A 136 12.78 -5.76 9.89
CA THR A 136 12.95 -4.81 11.00
C THR A 136 11.61 -4.43 11.62
N ASP A 137 10.58 -4.25 10.79
CA ASP A 137 9.25 -3.81 11.24
C ASP A 137 8.40 -4.95 11.81
N PHE A 138 8.57 -6.17 11.28
CA PHE A 138 7.68 -7.31 11.55
C PHE A 138 8.36 -8.53 12.18
N GLY A 139 9.70 -8.60 12.12
CA GLY A 139 10.48 -9.66 12.74
C GLY A 139 10.71 -9.44 14.23
N ASP A 140 11.26 -10.47 14.89
CA ASP A 140 11.82 -10.32 16.24
C ASP A 140 13.26 -9.80 16.21
N GLU A 141 13.81 -9.42 17.36
CA GLU A 141 15.18 -8.88 17.49
C GLU A 141 16.27 -9.84 16.97
N SER A 142 15.96 -11.13 16.84
CA SER A 142 16.89 -12.16 16.34
C SER A 142 16.61 -12.54 14.87
N CYS A 143 15.70 -11.82 14.21
CA CYS A 143 15.36 -11.94 12.81
C CYS A 143 16.02 -10.78 12.03
N ASP A 144 17.34 -10.70 12.10
CA ASP A 144 18.09 -9.83 11.22
C ASP A 144 17.99 -10.36 9.78
N PHE A 145 18.05 -9.48 8.78
CA PHE A 145 18.12 -9.87 7.37
C PHE A 145 19.42 -9.36 6.78
N THR A 146 20.18 -10.25 6.16
CA THR A 146 21.54 -10.00 5.66
C THR A 146 21.62 -10.34 4.18
N MET A 147 22.66 -9.85 3.49
CA MET A 147 22.86 -10.19 2.08
C MET A 147 23.10 -11.69 1.86
N CYS A 148 23.62 -12.40 2.87
CA CYS A 148 23.78 -13.86 2.84
C CYS A 148 22.44 -14.59 2.70
N ASP A 149 21.34 -14.00 3.16
CA ASP A 149 20.00 -14.60 3.03
C ASP A 149 19.51 -14.65 1.59
N LEU A 150 20.10 -13.84 0.71
CA LEU A 150 19.83 -13.83 -0.73
C LEU A 150 20.88 -14.61 -1.53
N LEU A 151 22.16 -14.48 -1.15
CA LEU A 151 23.28 -15.04 -1.90
C LEU A 151 23.63 -16.49 -1.51
N ASN A 152 23.48 -16.84 -0.24
CA ASN A 152 23.85 -18.13 0.32
C ASN A 152 22.85 -18.57 1.40
N PRO A 153 21.57 -18.77 1.02
CA PRO A 153 20.49 -19.02 1.98
C PRO A 153 20.76 -20.29 2.79
N GLN A 154 20.63 -20.18 4.11
CA GLN A 154 20.85 -21.30 5.04
C GLN A 154 19.51 -21.95 5.43
N PRO A 155 19.34 -23.28 5.33
CA PRO A 155 18.05 -23.95 5.54
C PRO A 155 17.28 -23.50 6.78
N LYS A 156 17.93 -23.49 7.95
CA LYS A 156 17.29 -23.10 9.23
C LYS A 156 16.82 -21.65 9.22
N ARG A 157 17.65 -20.75 8.68
CA ARG A 157 17.41 -19.31 8.67
C ARG A 157 16.38 -18.91 7.62
N THR A 158 16.50 -19.47 6.41
CA THR A 158 15.51 -19.30 5.34
C THR A 158 14.15 -19.79 5.78
N ARG A 159 14.05 -20.95 6.44
CA ARG A 159 12.78 -21.44 7.01
C ARG A 159 12.18 -20.45 8.00
N ARG A 160 12.99 -19.86 8.89
CA ARG A 160 12.52 -18.84 9.84
C ARG A 160 11.98 -17.61 9.13
N LEU A 161 12.72 -17.08 8.15
CA LEU A 161 12.31 -15.92 7.36
C LEU A 161 11.03 -16.21 6.55
N LEU A 162 10.94 -17.37 5.90
CA LEU A 162 9.72 -17.76 5.17
C LEU A 162 8.53 -18.00 6.11
N SER A 163 8.76 -18.42 7.35
CA SER A 163 7.71 -18.50 8.37
C SER A 163 7.14 -17.11 8.68
N LEU A 164 8.01 -16.10 8.84
CA LEU A 164 7.59 -14.71 9.02
C LEU A 164 6.76 -14.20 7.83
N LEU A 165 7.16 -14.52 6.60
CA LEU A 165 6.40 -14.17 5.41
C LEU A 165 5.02 -14.85 5.40
N ALA A 166 4.96 -16.14 5.74
CA ALA A 166 3.71 -16.90 5.80
C ALA A 166 2.73 -16.31 6.82
N ASP A 167 3.22 -15.98 8.02
CA ASP A 167 2.40 -15.37 9.07
C ASP A 167 1.89 -13.99 8.66
N PHE A 168 2.76 -13.16 8.09
CA PHE A 168 2.36 -11.85 7.58
C PHE A 168 1.34 -11.98 6.46
N THR A 169 1.53 -12.90 5.52
CA THR A 169 0.63 -13.14 4.40
C THR A 169 -0.77 -13.53 4.90
N ASN A 170 -0.84 -14.46 5.85
CA ASN A 170 -2.10 -14.87 6.48
C ASN A 170 -2.80 -13.71 7.20
N PHE A 171 -2.03 -12.87 7.90
CA PHE A 171 -2.56 -11.66 8.52
C PHE A 171 -3.08 -10.67 7.47
N ASN A 172 -2.28 -10.40 6.44
CA ASN A 172 -2.59 -9.46 5.37
C ASN A 172 -3.87 -9.86 4.64
N MET A 173 -4.05 -11.13 4.29
CA MET A 173 -5.29 -11.61 3.66
C MET A 173 -6.53 -11.35 4.52
N LYS A 174 -6.45 -11.61 5.83
CA LYS A 174 -7.57 -11.34 6.76
C LYS A 174 -7.84 -9.84 6.90
N ALA A 175 -6.77 -9.04 6.99
CA ALA A 175 -6.87 -7.59 7.10
C ALA A 175 -7.44 -6.97 5.82
N SER A 176 -6.99 -7.39 4.64
CA SER A 176 -7.48 -6.93 3.34
C SER A 176 -8.97 -7.17 3.18
N HIS A 177 -9.47 -8.36 3.54
CA HIS A 177 -10.91 -8.64 3.47
C HIS A 177 -11.74 -7.69 4.35
N ILE A 178 -11.27 -7.38 5.56
CA ILE A 178 -11.95 -6.42 6.45
C ILE A 178 -11.87 -5.01 5.86
N PHE A 179 -10.71 -4.64 5.30
CA PHE A 179 -10.49 -3.34 4.69
C PHE A 179 -11.40 -3.13 3.47
N GLU A 180 -11.45 -4.08 2.55
CA GLU A 180 -12.32 -4.05 1.36
C GLU A 180 -13.79 -3.88 1.74
N LYS A 181 -14.25 -4.63 2.75
CA LYS A 181 -15.62 -4.46 3.27
C LYS A 181 -15.85 -3.05 3.79
N THR A 182 -14.92 -2.51 4.58
CA THR A 182 -15.01 -1.16 5.15
C THR A 182 -15.00 -0.08 4.05
N VAL A 183 -14.18 -0.27 3.01
CA VAL A 183 -14.13 0.64 1.85
C VAL A 183 -15.46 0.61 1.10
N ALA A 184 -16.04 -0.57 0.86
CA ALA A 184 -17.33 -0.69 0.20
C ALA A 184 -18.45 0.03 0.98
N GLU A 185 -18.51 -0.15 2.30
CA GLU A 185 -19.47 0.55 3.17
C GLU A 185 -19.28 2.08 3.12
N TYR A 186 -18.03 2.54 3.14
CA TYR A 186 -17.71 3.96 3.02
C TYR A 186 -18.13 4.54 1.65
N ASP A 187 -17.85 3.83 0.57
CA ASP A 187 -18.18 4.27 -0.79
C ASP A 187 -19.69 4.32 -1.01
N GLU A 188 -20.45 3.35 -0.48
CA GLU A 188 -21.91 3.38 -0.49
C GLU A 188 -22.46 4.61 0.25
N ALA A 189 -21.97 4.86 1.47
CA ALA A 189 -22.36 6.03 2.25
C ALA A 189 -22.02 7.35 1.52
N ARG A 190 -20.84 7.41 0.88
CA ARG A 190 -20.41 8.56 0.10
C ARG A 190 -21.30 8.79 -1.12
N GLN A 191 -21.68 7.73 -1.84
CA GLN A 191 -22.61 7.82 -2.97
C GLN A 191 -23.99 8.33 -2.52
N ALA A 192 -24.51 7.83 -1.39
CA ALA A 192 -25.77 8.29 -0.83
C ALA A 192 -25.74 9.79 -0.47
N VAL A 193 -24.65 10.27 0.14
CA VAL A 193 -24.45 11.70 0.43
C VAL A 193 -24.44 12.53 -0.85
N ASN A 194 -23.66 12.12 -1.85
CA ASN A 194 -23.59 12.84 -3.12
C ASN A 194 -24.97 12.90 -3.82
N ALA A 195 -25.72 11.80 -3.82
CA ALA A 195 -27.07 11.76 -4.40
C ALA A 195 -28.04 12.67 -3.64
N ALA A 196 -27.97 12.70 -2.30
CA ALA A 196 -28.79 13.59 -1.48
C ALA A 196 -28.46 15.07 -1.74
N GLN A 197 -27.16 15.41 -1.83
CA GLN A 197 -26.70 16.76 -2.15
C GLN A 197 -27.20 17.22 -3.52
N GLU A 198 -27.15 16.36 -4.54
CA GLU A 198 -27.64 16.69 -5.87
C GLU A 198 -29.17 16.91 -5.88
N ARG A 199 -29.92 16.10 -5.14
CA ARG A 199 -31.37 16.31 -4.97
C ARG A 199 -31.70 17.63 -4.29
N VAL A 200 -30.92 18.02 -3.28
CA VAL A 200 -31.07 19.33 -2.61
C VAL A 200 -30.80 20.46 -3.61
N ARG A 201 -29.70 20.39 -4.36
CA ARG A 201 -29.34 21.38 -5.39
C ARG A 201 -30.48 21.59 -6.39
N LEU A 202 -31.01 20.51 -6.96
CA LEU A 202 -32.12 20.57 -7.91
C LEU A 202 -33.41 21.14 -7.29
N ALA A 203 -33.69 20.80 -6.03
CA ALA A 203 -34.84 21.34 -5.31
C ALA A 203 -34.71 22.85 -5.06
N GLU A 204 -33.51 23.33 -4.72
CA GLU A 204 -33.21 24.75 -4.54
C GLU A 204 -33.33 25.53 -5.84
N GLU A 205 -32.79 25.00 -6.95
CA GLU A 205 -32.93 25.58 -8.30
C GLU A 205 -34.41 25.72 -8.67
N ARG A 206 -35.21 24.66 -8.48
CA ARG A 206 -36.65 24.69 -8.73
C ARG A 206 -37.37 25.72 -7.85
N ARG A 207 -37.04 25.78 -6.56
CA ARG A 207 -37.61 26.75 -5.62
C ARG A 207 -37.30 28.19 -6.07
N ASN A 208 -36.06 28.45 -6.49
CA ASN A 208 -35.64 29.78 -6.94
C ASN A 208 -36.35 30.18 -8.24
N ALA A 209 -36.53 29.25 -9.19
CA ALA A 209 -37.27 29.49 -10.43
C ALA A 209 -38.76 29.81 -10.19
N LEU A 210 -39.40 29.11 -9.25
CA LEU A 210 -40.78 29.41 -8.86
C LEU A 210 -40.91 30.78 -8.20
N ARG A 211 -39.96 31.13 -7.32
CA ARG A 211 -39.93 32.42 -6.63
C ARG A 211 -39.77 33.58 -7.62
N SER A 212 -38.81 33.49 -8.54
CA SER A 212 -38.61 34.54 -9.57
C SER A 212 -39.83 34.66 -10.50
N GLY A 213 -40.48 33.55 -10.84
CA GLY A 213 -41.73 33.54 -11.60
C GLY A 213 -42.89 34.25 -10.87
N LEU A 214 -43.04 34.02 -9.56
CA LEU A 214 -44.06 34.70 -8.76
C LEU A 214 -43.79 36.21 -8.65
N ASP A 215 -42.53 36.60 -8.42
CA ASP A 215 -42.16 38.01 -8.34
C ASP A 215 -42.44 38.75 -9.66
N LEU A 216 -42.19 38.10 -10.80
CA LEU A 216 -42.51 38.65 -12.12
C LEU A 216 -44.02 38.83 -12.32
N ARG A 217 -44.84 37.87 -11.90
CA ARG A 217 -46.32 37.98 -11.99
C ARG A 217 -46.85 39.11 -11.14
N LYS A 218 -46.40 39.23 -9.88
CA LYS A 218 -46.79 40.32 -8.99
C LYS A 218 -46.45 41.70 -9.55
N ARG A 219 -45.28 41.85 -10.20
CA ARG A 219 -44.92 43.11 -10.87
C ARG A 219 -45.88 43.45 -12.00
N LYS A 220 -46.19 42.48 -12.87
CA LYS A 220 -47.17 42.67 -13.96
C LYS A 220 -48.58 43.01 -13.44
N GLU A 221 -49.03 42.32 -12.39
CA GLU A 221 -50.33 42.60 -11.76
C GLU A 221 -50.39 44.03 -11.19
N ASN A 222 -49.32 44.47 -10.52
CA ASN A 222 -49.23 45.83 -10.00
C ASN A 222 -49.21 46.88 -11.12
N GLU A 223 -48.48 46.64 -12.22
CA GLU A 223 -48.47 47.52 -13.40
C GLU A 223 -49.89 47.69 -13.97
N VAL A 224 -50.63 46.60 -14.14
CA VAL A 224 -52.01 46.64 -14.64
C VAL A 224 -52.94 47.37 -13.68
N LEU A 225 -52.81 47.17 -12.37
CA LEU A 225 -53.62 47.87 -11.37
C LEU A 225 -53.37 49.39 -11.40
N VAL A 226 -52.11 49.80 -11.54
CA VAL A 226 -51.73 51.23 -11.68
C VAL A 226 -52.30 51.84 -12.97
N GLU A 227 -52.26 51.11 -14.08
CA GLU A 227 -52.87 51.57 -15.33
C GLU A 227 -54.40 51.71 -15.22
N LEU A 228 -55.06 50.78 -14.52
CA LEU A 228 -56.51 50.82 -14.32
C LEU A 228 -56.94 51.97 -13.41
N SER A 229 -56.21 52.21 -12.30
CA SER A 229 -56.49 53.35 -11.42
C SER A 229 -56.29 54.68 -12.14
N ALA A 230 -55.23 54.80 -12.94
CA ALA A 230 -54.97 56.01 -13.73
C ALA A 230 -56.02 56.29 -14.82
N LYS A 231 -56.75 55.27 -15.27
CA LYS A 231 -57.86 55.41 -16.24
C LYS A 231 -59.20 55.77 -15.57
N GLN A 232 -59.39 55.47 -14.29
CA GLN A 232 -60.62 55.81 -13.55
C GLN A 232 -60.63 57.26 -13.03
N GLU A 233 -59.48 57.91 -12.97
CA GLU A 233 -59.31 59.31 -12.53
C GLU A 233 -59.36 60.33 -13.69
N ARG A 234 -59.63 59.89 -14.91
CA ARG A 234 -59.83 60.74 -16.10
C ARG A 234 -61.27 60.71 -16.56
#